data_AF-A0A818DH75-F1
#
_entry.id   AF-A0A818DH75-F1
#
_cell.length_a   1.000
_cell.length_b   1.000
_cell.length_c   1.000
_cell.angle_alpha   90.00
_cell.angle_beta   90.00
_cell.angle_gamma   90.00
#
_symmetry.space_group_name_H-M   'P 1'
#
loop_
_entity.id
_entity.type
_entity.pdbx_description
1 polymer ?
#
loop_
_entity_poly.entity_id
_entity_poly.type
_entity_poly.pdbx_seq_one_letter_code
_entity_poly.pdbx_strand_id
1 'polypeptide(L)'
;MMFYVFVHEQIDVAIVEVGIGGEHDCTNVIKTPIVCGITSLGLDHVKLLGNTIEQIAWQKAGIFKPDVPAVTVPQVSEAMRVLNERAEERHCSLEIAPPLNHYPNYPFQLSLAGDVQEINASLAIELVFHWLHAREGQSYDKLRTAPLNEKILQGLATCRWSGRNEIVDTPSATYYVDGAHTIESIEQCKNWFTNSLSKQNKSERLILLFYCSNDRQPDVLLQPLMKCKFDSVAFCSPITSLPTINDKNSQTDTKPGNDQWRATANIVSEIGRLSLHVAAFEKLWLSTIENQTTIPSIHCFHTVSQAIAWIDDSKSSKPSVLVTGSLYLVGAVLKLLDKNDSNM
;
A
#
# COMPACT_ATOMS: atom_id res chain seq x y z
N MET A 1 -16.81 12.06 12.33
CA MET A 1 -16.26 11.40 13.52
C MET A 1 -14.79 11.78 13.75
N MET A 2 -13.88 11.63 12.77
CA MET A 2 -12.45 11.98 12.91
C MET A 2 -12.18 13.39 13.47
N PHE A 3 -12.67 14.46 12.81
CA PHE A 3 -12.44 15.83 13.28
C PHE A 3 -12.99 16.11 14.69
N TYR A 4 -14.11 15.48 15.05
CA TYR A 4 -14.68 15.61 16.40
C TYR A 4 -13.71 15.07 17.45
N VAL A 5 -13.13 13.89 17.20
CA VAL A 5 -12.12 13.30 18.09
C VAL A 5 -10.88 14.20 18.17
N PHE A 6 -10.35 14.68 17.05
CA PHE A 6 -9.16 15.56 17.05
C PHE A 6 -9.35 16.85 17.85
N VAL A 7 -10.53 17.48 17.73
CA VAL A 7 -10.87 18.67 18.52
C VAL A 7 -11.05 18.33 20.00
N HIS A 8 -11.69 17.21 20.31
CA HIS A 8 -11.90 16.75 21.68
C HIS A 8 -10.57 16.40 22.39
N GLU A 9 -9.66 15.74 21.68
CA GLU A 9 -8.33 15.37 22.18
C GLU A 9 -7.32 16.53 22.17
N GLN A 10 -7.72 17.73 21.71
CA GLN A 10 -6.91 18.95 21.74
C GLN A 10 -5.51 18.81 21.08
N ILE A 11 -5.44 18.12 19.95
CA ILE A 11 -4.16 17.88 19.27
C ILE A 11 -3.55 19.16 18.67
N ASP A 12 -2.21 19.26 18.70
CA ASP A 12 -1.48 20.42 18.15
C ASP A 12 -1.44 20.46 16.61
N VAL A 13 -1.42 19.26 16.02
CA VAL A 13 -1.31 19.01 14.58
C VAL A 13 -2.12 17.77 14.19
N ALA A 14 -2.80 17.86 13.05
CA ALA A 14 -3.52 16.75 12.45
C ALA A 14 -2.94 16.46 11.06
N ILE A 15 -2.54 15.22 10.81
CA ILE A 15 -2.19 14.74 9.47
C ILE A 15 -3.44 14.08 8.90
N VAL A 16 -3.95 14.60 7.79
CA VAL A 16 -5.21 14.15 7.19
C VAL A 16 -4.94 13.57 5.81
N GLU A 17 -4.97 12.24 5.72
CA GLU A 17 -4.89 11.52 4.45
C GLU A 17 -6.22 11.64 3.70
N VAL A 18 -6.15 12.01 2.43
CA VAL A 18 -7.30 12.08 1.53
C VAL A 18 -7.77 10.66 1.20
N GLY A 19 -9.07 10.40 1.27
CA GLY A 19 -9.63 9.08 0.95
C GLY A 19 -9.48 8.72 -0.53
N ILE A 20 -10.25 9.39 -1.40
CA ILE A 20 -10.21 9.17 -2.85
C ILE A 20 -10.29 10.52 -3.58
N GLY A 21 -9.34 10.77 -4.48
CA GLY A 21 -9.29 12.03 -5.23
C GLY A 21 -8.69 13.17 -4.41
N GLY A 22 -9.46 14.22 -4.18
CA GLY A 22 -9.03 15.42 -3.44
C GLY A 22 -10.10 16.52 -3.46
N GLU A 23 -10.44 17.04 -4.64
CA GLU A 23 -11.39 18.16 -4.80
C GLU A 23 -12.72 17.90 -4.08
N HIS A 24 -13.29 16.71 -4.24
CA HIS A 24 -14.59 16.33 -3.67
C HIS A 24 -14.48 15.34 -2.50
N ASP A 25 -13.29 15.13 -1.96
CA ASP A 25 -13.11 14.24 -0.83
C ASP A 25 -13.66 14.87 0.46
N CYS A 26 -14.22 14.04 1.35
CA CYS A 26 -14.81 14.49 2.61
C CYS A 26 -13.80 15.16 3.56
N THR A 27 -12.51 14.92 3.37
CA THR A 27 -11.43 15.57 4.13
C THR A 27 -11.14 16.99 3.65
N ASN A 28 -11.51 17.34 2.41
CA ASN A 28 -11.23 18.65 1.79
C ASN A 28 -12.10 19.80 2.33
N VAL A 29 -12.76 19.57 3.47
CA VAL A 29 -13.50 20.58 4.25
C VAL A 29 -12.58 21.54 5.01
N ILE A 30 -11.30 21.20 5.16
CA ILE A 30 -10.28 22.06 5.78
C ILE A 30 -10.01 23.25 4.87
N LYS A 31 -10.31 24.47 5.34
CA LYS A 31 -10.19 25.70 4.55
C LYS A 31 -8.74 26.17 4.41
N THR A 32 -7.97 26.06 5.49
CA THR A 32 -6.61 26.62 5.58
C THR A 32 -5.70 25.61 6.28
N PRO A 33 -5.31 24.51 5.61
CA PRO A 33 -4.25 23.65 6.12
C PRO A 33 -2.92 24.42 6.17
N ILE A 34 -1.99 23.96 7.00
CA ILE A 34 -0.66 24.60 7.11
C ILE A 34 0.16 24.38 5.83
N VAL A 35 0.04 23.19 5.25
CA VAL A 35 0.70 22.76 4.02
C VAL A 35 -0.08 21.60 3.41
N CYS A 36 -0.10 21.51 2.08
CA CYS A 36 -0.67 20.38 1.35
C CYS A 36 0.44 19.52 0.72
N GLY A 37 0.26 18.20 0.70
CA GLY A 37 1.22 17.25 0.13
C GLY A 37 0.59 16.37 -0.94
N ILE A 38 1.26 16.21 -2.09
CA ILE A 38 0.89 15.23 -3.12
C ILE A 38 2.03 14.22 -3.31
N THR A 39 1.77 12.96 -3.01
CA THR A 39 2.68 11.84 -3.27
C THR A 39 2.72 11.52 -4.78
N SER A 40 3.52 10.52 -5.18
CA SER A 40 3.56 10.07 -6.57
C SER A 40 2.17 9.74 -7.11
N LEU A 41 1.87 10.22 -8.31
CA LEU A 41 0.62 9.99 -9.00
C LEU A 41 0.77 8.86 -10.02
N GLY A 42 -0.21 7.96 -10.05
CA GLY A 42 -0.33 6.88 -11.01
C GLY A 42 -1.78 6.68 -11.43
N LEU A 43 -1.99 5.80 -12.42
CA LEU A 43 -3.33 5.43 -12.86
C LEU A 43 -4.01 4.55 -11.80
N ASP A 44 -4.84 5.17 -10.98
CA ASP A 44 -5.58 4.52 -9.92
C ASP A 44 -7.01 5.07 -9.80
N HIS A 45 -7.95 4.23 -9.36
CA HIS A 45 -9.37 4.57 -9.22
C HIS A 45 -9.99 5.19 -10.48
N VAL A 46 -9.64 4.69 -11.66
CA VAL A 46 -10.01 5.28 -12.96
C VAL A 46 -11.52 5.48 -13.15
N LYS A 47 -12.35 4.61 -12.56
CA LYS A 47 -13.81 4.72 -12.59
C LYS A 47 -14.36 5.96 -11.88
N LEU A 48 -13.63 6.50 -10.90
CA LEU A 48 -14.04 7.65 -10.08
C LEU A 48 -13.28 8.92 -10.45
N LEU A 49 -11.98 8.80 -10.75
CA LEU A 49 -11.09 9.95 -10.93
C LEU A 49 -10.83 10.32 -12.39
N GLY A 50 -11.20 9.45 -13.33
CA GLY A 50 -10.94 9.62 -14.75
C GLY A 50 -9.94 8.61 -15.30
N ASN A 51 -9.86 8.53 -16.63
CA ASN A 51 -9.07 7.51 -17.33
C ASN A 51 -7.66 7.99 -17.70
N THR A 52 -7.31 9.23 -17.37
CA THR A 52 -5.99 9.80 -17.69
C THR A 52 -5.31 10.35 -16.44
N ILE A 53 -3.99 10.42 -16.49
CA ILE A 53 -3.18 10.92 -15.38
C ILE A 53 -3.48 12.39 -15.08
N GLU A 54 -3.83 13.19 -16.09
CA GLU A 54 -4.23 14.60 -15.95
C GLU A 54 -5.52 14.74 -15.15
N GLN A 55 -6.53 13.89 -15.42
CA GLN A 55 -7.79 13.92 -14.69
C GLN A 55 -7.59 13.55 -13.21
N ILE A 56 -6.75 12.55 -12.95
CA ILE A 56 -6.36 12.14 -11.60
C ILE A 56 -5.59 13.25 -10.89
N ALA A 57 -4.62 13.87 -11.56
CA ALA A 57 -3.85 14.99 -11.02
C ALA A 57 -4.74 16.18 -10.70
N TRP A 58 -5.72 16.50 -11.56
CA TRP A 58 -6.68 17.58 -11.32
C TRP A 58 -7.50 17.33 -10.04
N GLN A 59 -8.03 16.11 -9.89
CA GLN A 59 -8.79 15.72 -8.70
C GLN A 59 -7.93 15.81 -7.43
N LYS A 60 -6.70 15.28 -7.46
CA LYS A 60 -5.81 15.26 -6.30
C LYS A 60 -5.29 16.65 -5.93
N ALA A 61 -4.99 17.49 -6.91
CA ALA A 61 -4.65 18.90 -6.72
C ALA A 61 -5.80 19.76 -6.17
N GLY A 62 -7.02 19.21 -6.08
CA GLY A 62 -8.15 19.91 -5.47
C GLY A 62 -8.01 20.18 -3.97
N ILE A 63 -7.00 19.60 -3.31
CA ILE A 63 -6.64 19.94 -1.93
C ILE A 63 -5.82 21.23 -1.82
N PHE A 64 -5.29 21.78 -2.93
CA PHE A 64 -4.57 23.04 -2.91
C PHE A 64 -5.51 24.18 -2.50
N LYS A 65 -5.01 25.06 -1.63
CA LYS A 65 -5.78 26.19 -1.07
C LYS A 65 -5.04 27.50 -1.30
N PRO A 66 -5.78 28.62 -1.44
CA PRO A 66 -5.16 29.93 -1.58
C PRO A 66 -4.18 30.25 -0.47
N ASP A 67 -3.01 30.76 -0.87
CA ASP A 67 -1.92 31.18 0.01
C ASP A 67 -1.37 30.09 0.94
N VAL A 68 -1.67 28.80 0.68
CA VAL A 68 -1.16 27.66 1.45
C VAL A 68 -0.09 26.92 0.64
N PRO A 69 1.13 26.72 1.16
CA PRO A 69 2.17 26.02 0.41
C PRO A 69 1.75 24.59 0.06
N ALA A 70 2.10 24.16 -1.15
CA ALA A 70 1.96 22.80 -1.59
C ALA A 70 3.33 22.17 -1.89
N VAL A 71 3.50 20.92 -1.50
CA VAL A 71 4.70 20.12 -1.81
C VAL A 71 4.27 18.87 -2.58
N THR A 72 5.02 18.53 -3.62
CA THR A 72 4.89 17.27 -4.35
C THR A 72 6.23 16.58 -4.46
N VAL A 73 6.24 15.39 -5.03
CA VAL A 73 7.45 14.64 -5.40
C VAL A 73 7.62 14.68 -6.92
N PRO A 74 8.75 14.21 -7.50
CA PRO A 74 8.85 14.09 -8.95
C PRO A 74 7.65 13.32 -9.54
N GLN A 75 7.02 13.91 -10.55
CA GLN A 75 5.86 13.36 -11.26
C GLN A 75 6.17 13.13 -12.74
N VAL A 76 5.34 12.34 -13.41
CA VAL A 76 5.28 12.34 -14.88
C VAL A 76 4.88 13.72 -15.39
N SER A 77 5.30 14.08 -16.61
CA SER A 77 5.18 15.44 -17.13
C SER A 77 3.72 15.91 -17.21
N GLU A 78 2.81 15.02 -17.57
CA GLU A 78 1.37 15.29 -17.69
C GLU A 78 0.76 15.63 -16.33
N ALA A 79 1.12 14.89 -15.28
CA ALA A 79 0.71 15.16 -13.90
C ALA A 79 1.31 16.48 -13.41
N MET A 80 2.63 16.68 -13.57
CA MET A 80 3.32 17.87 -13.07
C MET A 80 2.76 19.14 -13.71
N ARG A 81 2.43 19.11 -15.01
CA ARG A 81 1.78 20.23 -15.71
C ARG A 81 0.47 20.62 -15.03
N VAL A 82 -0.41 19.63 -14.77
CA VAL A 82 -1.70 19.90 -14.10
C VAL A 82 -1.51 20.39 -12.67
N LEU A 83 -0.54 19.84 -11.92
CA LEU A 83 -0.25 20.33 -10.57
C LEU A 83 0.16 21.82 -10.59
N ASN A 84 1.02 22.22 -11.53
CA ASN A 84 1.42 23.62 -11.69
C ASN A 84 0.24 24.52 -12.07
N GLU A 85 -0.56 24.13 -13.07
CA GLU A 85 -1.76 24.88 -13.49
C GLU A 85 -2.74 25.07 -12.31
N ARG A 86 -2.91 24.04 -11.48
CA ARG A 86 -3.78 24.10 -10.30
C ARG A 86 -3.20 24.94 -9.18
N ALA A 87 -1.89 24.92 -8.98
CA ALA A 87 -1.24 25.79 -8.01
C ALA A 87 -1.38 27.28 -8.41
N GLU A 88 -1.23 27.58 -9.70
CA GLU A 88 -1.47 28.93 -10.26
C GLU A 88 -2.92 29.37 -10.08
N GLU A 89 -3.89 28.52 -10.46
CA GLU A 89 -5.33 28.77 -10.30
C GLU A 89 -5.71 29.04 -8.84
N ARG A 90 -5.12 28.30 -7.92
CA ARG A 90 -5.37 28.43 -6.48
C ARG A 90 -4.53 29.53 -5.83
N HIS A 91 -3.59 30.16 -6.54
CA HIS A 91 -2.65 31.14 -5.97
C HIS A 91 -1.85 30.57 -4.79
N CYS A 92 -1.25 29.39 -4.97
CA CYS A 92 -0.34 28.80 -3.99
C CYS A 92 1.03 28.48 -4.60
N SER A 93 2.05 28.38 -3.75
CA SER A 93 3.34 27.81 -4.17
C SER A 93 3.23 26.30 -4.35
N LEU A 94 3.99 25.76 -5.31
CA LEU A 94 4.19 24.33 -5.47
C LEU A 94 5.68 24.04 -5.52
N GLU A 95 6.16 23.27 -4.56
CA GLU A 95 7.56 22.84 -4.46
C GLU A 95 7.70 21.34 -4.71
N ILE A 96 8.83 20.93 -5.28
CA ILE A 96 9.17 19.51 -5.45
C ILE A 96 10.17 19.15 -4.36
N ALA A 97 9.83 18.16 -3.53
CA ALA A 97 10.72 17.63 -2.52
C ALA A 97 12.00 17.08 -3.18
N PRO A 98 13.20 17.46 -2.70
CA PRO A 98 14.45 17.02 -3.31
C PRO A 98 14.73 15.54 -3.01
N PRO A 99 15.62 14.87 -3.75
CA PRO A 99 16.11 13.55 -3.34
C PRO A 99 16.79 13.60 -1.96
N LEU A 100 16.75 12.48 -1.21
CA LEU A 100 17.26 12.46 0.18
C LEU A 100 18.75 12.80 0.30
N ASN A 101 19.55 12.52 -0.72
CA ASN A 101 20.98 12.83 -0.75
C ASN A 101 21.28 14.34 -0.84
N HIS A 102 20.27 15.20 -1.00
CA HIS A 102 20.42 16.65 -0.95
C HIS A 102 20.35 17.21 0.49
N TYR A 103 19.93 16.41 1.49
CA TYR A 103 19.91 16.86 2.89
C TYR A 103 21.31 16.72 3.54
N PRO A 104 21.79 17.71 4.32
CA PRO A 104 23.19 17.82 4.75
C PRO A 104 23.79 16.65 5.58
N ASN A 105 22.96 15.78 6.16
CA ASN A 105 23.37 14.64 6.98
C ASN A 105 22.91 13.28 6.42
N TYR A 106 22.68 13.20 5.11
CA TYR A 106 22.50 11.93 4.40
C TYR A 106 23.82 11.14 4.28
N PRO A 107 23.84 9.81 4.39
CA PRO A 107 22.70 8.93 4.64
C PRO A 107 22.28 8.89 6.11
N PHE A 108 20.98 8.83 6.34
CA PHE A 108 20.37 8.55 7.64
C PHE A 108 19.47 7.33 7.54
N GLN A 109 19.15 6.73 8.70
CA GLN A 109 18.36 5.51 8.75
C GLN A 109 16.88 5.78 8.44
N LEU A 110 16.33 5.03 7.50
CA LEU A 110 14.89 4.87 7.30
C LEU A 110 14.47 3.49 7.80
N SER A 111 13.36 3.42 8.53
CA SER A 111 12.76 2.14 8.93
C SER A 111 12.04 1.44 7.78
N LEU A 112 11.42 2.20 6.88
CA LEU A 112 10.67 1.67 5.74
C LEU A 112 11.63 1.41 4.58
N ALA A 113 11.60 0.20 4.05
CA ALA A 113 12.46 -0.21 2.94
C ALA A 113 11.85 0.13 1.58
N GLY A 114 12.70 0.34 0.57
CA GLY A 114 12.31 0.51 -0.84
C GLY A 114 12.40 1.96 -1.33
N ASP A 115 12.75 2.12 -2.60
CA ASP A 115 13.08 3.42 -3.21
C ASP A 115 11.91 4.43 -3.13
N VAL A 116 10.67 3.93 -3.22
CA VAL A 116 9.46 4.75 -3.06
C VAL A 116 9.38 5.36 -1.66
N GLN A 117 9.88 4.67 -0.63
CA GLN A 117 9.87 5.18 0.73
C GLN A 117 10.88 6.30 0.95
N GLU A 118 11.97 6.35 0.17
CA GLU A 118 12.88 7.51 0.18
C GLU A 118 12.18 8.77 -0.35
N ILE A 119 11.39 8.61 -1.42
CA ILE A 119 10.59 9.69 -2.01
C ILE A 119 9.52 10.17 -1.00
N ASN A 120 8.80 9.24 -0.37
CA ASN A 120 7.79 9.56 0.65
C ASN A 120 8.42 10.22 1.89
N ALA A 121 9.59 9.75 2.33
CA ALA A 121 10.34 10.35 3.43
C ALA A 121 10.74 11.80 3.11
N SER A 122 11.19 12.06 1.88
CA SER A 122 11.53 13.43 1.48
C SER A 122 10.32 14.36 1.50
N LEU A 123 9.17 13.91 0.97
CA LEU A 123 7.93 14.67 1.06
C LEU A 123 7.57 14.96 2.52
N ALA A 124 7.65 13.95 3.40
CA ALA A 124 7.37 14.14 4.82
C ALA A 124 8.28 15.17 5.49
N ILE A 125 9.59 15.19 5.16
CA ILE A 125 10.54 16.18 5.67
C ILE A 125 10.12 17.60 5.28
N GLU A 126 9.80 17.84 4.01
CA GLU A 126 9.40 19.17 3.52
C GLU A 126 8.06 19.64 4.12
N LEU A 127 7.10 18.72 4.30
CA LEU A 127 5.83 19.02 5.00
C LEU A 127 6.10 19.42 6.47
N VAL A 128 7.02 18.74 7.15
CA VAL A 128 7.44 19.09 8.51
C VAL A 128 8.14 20.44 8.53
N PHE A 129 8.96 20.77 7.53
CA PHE A 129 9.61 22.08 7.45
C PHE A 129 8.61 23.23 7.32
N HIS A 130 7.59 23.09 6.48
CA HIS A 130 6.52 24.09 6.41
C HIS A 130 5.75 24.21 7.73
N TRP A 131 5.51 23.08 8.42
CA TRP A 131 4.86 23.10 9.73
C TRP A 131 5.70 23.85 10.79
N LEU A 132 7.00 23.54 10.88
CA LEU A 132 7.93 24.22 11.80
C LEU A 132 8.06 25.71 11.47
N HIS A 133 8.10 26.06 10.18
CA HIS A 133 8.11 27.46 9.75
C HIS A 133 6.85 28.20 10.23
N ALA A 134 5.66 27.65 9.94
CA ALA A 134 4.40 28.29 10.24
C ALA A 134 4.06 28.34 11.75
N ARG A 135 4.44 27.31 12.52
CA ARG A 135 4.06 27.18 13.94
C ARG A 135 5.14 27.64 14.90
N GLU A 136 6.41 27.44 14.57
CA GLU A 136 7.53 27.75 15.45
C GLU A 136 8.36 28.95 14.97
N GLY A 137 8.02 29.56 13.82
CA GLY A 137 8.72 30.72 13.27
C GLY A 137 10.15 30.41 12.80
N GLN A 138 10.47 29.13 12.59
CA GLN A 138 11.77 28.72 12.08
C GLN A 138 11.95 29.18 10.62
N SER A 139 13.16 29.54 10.21
CA SER A 139 13.42 29.91 8.80
C SER A 139 13.41 28.66 7.92
N TYR A 140 12.55 28.65 6.90
CA TYR A 140 12.42 27.54 5.95
C TYR A 140 13.75 27.25 5.21
N ASP A 141 14.44 28.29 4.73
CA ASP A 141 15.75 28.13 4.07
C ASP A 141 16.80 27.52 5.00
N LYS A 142 16.79 27.90 6.28
CA LYS A 142 17.68 27.31 7.29
C LYS A 142 17.34 25.85 7.54
N LEU A 143 16.05 25.49 7.59
CA LEU A 143 15.62 24.10 7.76
C LEU A 143 16.13 23.21 6.60
N ARG A 144 16.08 23.70 5.36
CA ARG A 144 16.57 22.97 4.18
C ARG A 144 18.09 22.84 4.09
N THR A 145 18.83 23.80 4.65
CA THR A 145 20.30 23.88 4.54
C THR A 145 21.05 23.42 5.79
N ALA A 146 20.36 23.29 6.92
CA ALA A 146 20.92 22.73 8.15
C ALA A 146 20.75 21.20 8.20
N PRO A 147 21.59 20.48 8.98
CA PRO A 147 21.36 19.07 9.27
C PRO A 147 19.96 18.83 9.83
N LEU A 148 19.32 17.73 9.43
CA LEU A 148 18.03 17.34 10.01
C LEU A 148 18.17 17.16 11.52
N ASN A 149 17.22 17.71 12.27
CA ASN A 149 17.23 17.61 13.72
C ASN A 149 16.94 16.17 14.19
N GLU A 150 17.31 15.88 15.44
CA GLU A 150 17.19 14.53 16.02
C GLU A 150 15.75 14.00 16.03
N LYS A 151 14.74 14.87 16.19
CA LYS A 151 13.33 14.45 16.17
C LYS A 151 12.88 13.97 14.78
N ILE A 152 13.30 14.66 13.72
CA ILE A 152 13.03 14.26 12.33
C ILE A 152 13.72 12.91 12.05
N LEU A 153 15.01 12.80 12.40
CA LEU A 153 15.78 11.56 12.22
C LEU A 153 15.16 10.39 13.00
N GLN A 154 14.75 10.62 14.25
CA GLN A 154 14.07 9.61 15.05
C GLN A 154 12.73 9.19 14.41
N GLY A 155 11.93 10.15 13.92
CA GLY A 155 10.68 9.85 13.23
C GLY A 155 10.89 8.98 11.99
N LEU A 156 11.89 9.30 11.17
CA LEU A 156 12.28 8.52 9.99
C LEU A 156 12.79 7.12 10.35
N ALA A 157 13.58 6.99 11.42
CA ALA A 157 14.17 5.72 11.85
C ALA A 157 13.18 4.81 12.60
N THR A 158 12.06 5.33 13.10
CA THR A 158 11.10 4.57 13.93
C THR A 158 9.70 4.45 13.32
N CYS A 159 9.45 5.07 12.16
CA CYS A 159 8.18 4.98 11.44
C CYS A 159 7.80 3.51 11.20
N ARG A 160 6.54 3.16 11.46
CA ARG A 160 5.99 1.84 11.16
C ARG A 160 4.78 2.01 10.27
N TRP A 161 4.74 1.27 9.18
CA TRP A 161 3.62 1.26 8.26
C TRP A 161 3.33 -0.17 7.85
N SER A 162 2.42 -0.81 8.58
CA SER A 162 2.08 -2.22 8.35
C SER A 162 1.59 -2.44 6.93
N GLY A 163 2.10 -3.50 6.30
CA GLY A 163 1.77 -3.86 4.91
C GLY A 163 2.44 -3.00 3.84
N ARG A 164 3.55 -2.33 4.15
CA ARG A 164 4.40 -1.59 3.21
C ARG A 164 5.84 -2.04 3.33
N ASN A 165 6.30 -2.82 2.34
CA ASN A 165 7.66 -3.38 2.32
C ASN A 165 8.05 -4.03 3.66
N GLU A 166 7.10 -4.71 4.30
CA GLU A 166 7.24 -5.25 5.65
C GLU A 166 7.72 -6.70 5.58
N ILE A 167 8.72 -7.05 6.41
CA ILE A 167 9.20 -8.42 6.54
C ILE A 167 8.78 -8.93 7.92
N VAL A 168 7.98 -9.99 7.94
CA VAL A 168 7.55 -10.67 9.17
C VAL A 168 8.18 -12.05 9.21
N ASP A 169 9.09 -12.25 10.16
CA ASP A 169 9.83 -13.51 10.31
C ASP A 169 9.18 -14.39 11.37
N THR A 170 8.62 -15.52 10.96
CA THR A 170 8.02 -16.51 11.87
C THR A 170 8.88 -17.78 11.94
N PRO A 171 8.69 -18.70 12.90
CA PRO A 171 9.42 -19.98 12.89
C PRO A 171 9.17 -20.80 11.62
N SER A 172 7.97 -20.71 11.03
CA SER A 172 7.53 -21.54 9.91
C SER A 172 7.88 -20.94 8.54
N ALA A 173 7.84 -19.61 8.39
CA ALA A 173 8.06 -18.92 7.12
C ALA A 173 8.53 -17.46 7.30
N THR A 174 9.18 -16.92 6.27
CA THR A 174 9.51 -15.49 6.15
C THR A 174 8.49 -14.83 5.23
N TYR A 175 7.67 -13.93 5.75
CA TYR A 175 6.64 -13.24 4.97
C TYR A 175 7.13 -11.87 4.53
N TYR A 176 7.03 -11.60 3.23
CA TYR A 176 7.27 -10.30 2.61
C TYR A 176 5.91 -9.73 2.24
N VAL A 177 5.48 -8.70 2.93
CA VAL A 177 4.10 -8.23 2.91
C VAL A 177 4.05 -6.82 2.34
N ASP A 178 3.31 -6.66 1.23
CA ASP A 178 3.13 -5.36 0.58
C ASP A 178 1.76 -5.23 -0.09
N GLY A 179 1.05 -4.15 0.23
CA GLY A 179 -0.30 -3.86 -0.28
C GLY A 179 -0.37 -3.30 -1.70
N ALA A 180 0.68 -3.43 -2.52
CA ALA A 180 0.65 -3.06 -3.94
C ALA A 180 -0.55 -3.67 -4.67
N HIS A 181 -1.19 -2.85 -5.51
CA HIS A 181 -2.42 -3.20 -6.23
C HIS A 181 -2.61 -2.42 -7.54
N THR A 182 -1.55 -1.76 -8.00
CA THR A 182 -1.40 -1.15 -9.33
C THR A 182 -0.19 -1.78 -10.02
N ILE A 183 -0.05 -1.60 -11.33
CA ILE A 183 1.09 -2.16 -12.07
C ILE A 183 2.40 -1.60 -11.54
N GLU A 184 2.44 -0.29 -11.34
CA GLU A 184 3.61 0.45 -10.88
C GLU A 184 3.98 0.01 -9.47
N SER A 185 3.01 -0.07 -8.55
CA SER A 185 3.28 -0.51 -7.17
C SER A 185 3.71 -1.97 -7.11
N ILE A 186 3.16 -2.85 -7.95
CA ILE A 186 3.58 -4.26 -8.00
C ILE A 186 5.01 -4.38 -8.53
N GLU A 187 5.40 -3.60 -9.53
CA GLU A 187 6.78 -3.60 -10.05
C GLU A 187 7.78 -3.17 -8.95
N GLN A 188 7.42 -2.16 -8.15
CA GLN A 188 8.21 -1.72 -6.99
C GLN A 188 8.27 -2.78 -5.89
N CYS A 189 7.13 -3.38 -5.54
CA CYS A 189 7.04 -4.50 -4.61
C CYS A 189 7.94 -5.67 -5.05
N LYS A 190 7.88 -6.03 -6.33
CA LYS A 190 8.70 -7.08 -6.94
C LYS A 190 10.19 -6.75 -6.83
N ASN A 191 10.60 -5.53 -7.16
CA ASN A 191 12.00 -5.09 -7.05
C ASN A 191 12.50 -5.17 -5.60
N TRP A 192 11.72 -4.64 -4.64
CA TRP A 192 12.02 -4.72 -3.22
C TRP A 192 12.14 -6.18 -2.73
N PHE A 193 11.20 -7.04 -3.11
CA PHE A 193 11.20 -8.45 -2.76
C PHE A 193 12.46 -9.15 -3.28
N THR A 194 12.80 -9.00 -4.57
CA THR A 194 13.99 -9.62 -5.15
C THR A 194 15.29 -9.11 -4.54
N ASN A 195 15.37 -7.81 -4.20
CA ASN A 195 16.52 -7.22 -3.54
C ASN A 195 16.66 -7.68 -2.08
N SER A 196 15.54 -8.00 -1.43
CA SER A 196 15.55 -8.50 -0.06
C SER A 196 15.93 -9.99 -0.01
N LEU A 197 15.51 -10.77 -1.01
CA LEU A 197 15.93 -12.16 -1.19
C LEU A 197 17.44 -12.28 -1.47
N SER A 198 18.00 -11.43 -2.34
CA SER A 198 19.42 -11.53 -2.71
C SER A 198 20.40 -11.25 -1.55
N LYS A 199 19.93 -10.53 -0.52
CA LYS A 199 20.68 -10.30 0.73
C LYS A 199 20.69 -11.53 1.64
N GLN A 200 19.78 -12.48 1.41
CA GLN A 200 19.71 -13.73 2.15
C GLN A 200 20.44 -14.83 1.37
N ASN A 201 21.53 -15.36 1.92
CA ASN A 201 22.37 -16.39 1.29
C ASN A 201 21.73 -17.80 1.27
N LYS A 202 20.40 -17.91 1.17
CA LYS A 202 19.67 -19.18 1.23
C LYS A 202 18.81 -19.39 0.00
N SER A 203 18.92 -20.59 -0.58
CA SER A 203 17.94 -21.09 -1.55
C SER A 203 16.73 -21.56 -0.76
N GLU A 204 15.69 -20.73 -0.70
CA GLU A 204 14.44 -21.02 -0.01
C GLU A 204 13.33 -21.22 -1.05
N ARG A 205 12.34 -22.05 -0.72
CA ARG A 205 11.14 -22.23 -1.52
C ARG A 205 10.39 -20.89 -1.60
N LEU A 206 10.09 -20.42 -2.79
CA LEU A 206 9.40 -19.15 -3.03
C LEU A 206 7.90 -19.38 -3.24
N ILE A 207 7.08 -18.70 -2.45
CA ILE A 207 5.62 -18.79 -2.52
C ILE A 207 5.05 -17.39 -2.81
N LEU A 208 4.14 -17.30 -3.77
CA LEU A 208 3.30 -16.11 -3.97
C LEU A 208 1.93 -16.36 -3.34
N LEU A 209 1.49 -15.47 -2.45
CA LEU A 209 0.11 -15.39 -1.95
C LEU A 209 -0.54 -14.12 -2.51
N PHE A 210 -1.48 -14.28 -3.44
CA PHE A 210 -2.00 -13.17 -4.25
C PHE A 210 -3.52 -13.06 -4.23
N TYR A 211 -4.00 -11.82 -4.26
CA TYR A 211 -5.41 -11.48 -4.49
C TYR A 211 -5.53 -10.07 -5.02
N CYS A 212 -6.44 -9.81 -5.96
CA CYS A 212 -6.86 -8.45 -6.32
C CYS A 212 -8.39 -8.32 -6.34
N SER A 213 -8.87 -7.09 -6.12
CA SER A 213 -10.30 -6.76 -6.10
C SER A 213 -10.91 -6.64 -7.51
N ASN A 214 -12.24 -6.65 -7.60
CA ASN A 214 -13.01 -6.64 -8.86
C ASN A 214 -12.77 -5.46 -9.81
N ASP A 215 -12.23 -4.35 -9.31
CA ASP A 215 -11.88 -3.18 -10.11
C ASP A 215 -10.51 -3.33 -10.80
N ARG A 216 -9.81 -4.45 -10.58
CA ARG A 216 -8.47 -4.73 -11.10
C ARG A 216 -8.46 -5.91 -12.05
N GLN A 217 -7.42 -5.95 -12.87
CA GLN A 217 -7.17 -7.02 -13.85
C GLN A 217 -6.03 -7.90 -13.33
N PRO A 218 -6.30 -9.15 -12.91
CA PRO A 218 -5.29 -10.02 -12.31
C PRO A 218 -4.14 -10.33 -13.27
N ASP A 219 -4.41 -10.51 -14.56
CA ASP A 219 -3.39 -10.76 -15.58
C ASP A 219 -2.38 -9.61 -15.67
N VAL A 220 -2.89 -8.38 -15.63
CA VAL A 220 -2.06 -7.18 -15.66
C VAL A 220 -1.18 -7.05 -14.41
N LEU A 221 -1.72 -7.35 -13.22
CA LEU A 221 -0.98 -7.28 -11.96
C LEU A 221 -0.02 -8.46 -11.76
N LEU A 222 -0.32 -9.64 -12.28
CA LEU A 222 0.53 -10.83 -12.15
C LEU A 222 1.73 -10.80 -13.11
N GLN A 223 1.62 -10.12 -14.25
CA GLN A 223 2.66 -10.10 -15.28
C GLN A 223 4.06 -9.71 -14.75
N PRO A 224 4.24 -8.63 -13.95
CA PRO A 224 5.53 -8.32 -13.33
C PRO A 224 6.10 -9.45 -12.46
N LEU A 225 5.23 -10.13 -11.71
CA LEU A 225 5.58 -11.15 -10.72
C LEU A 225 6.05 -12.47 -11.35
N MET A 226 5.72 -12.71 -12.63
CA MET A 226 6.18 -13.89 -13.37
C MET A 226 7.71 -14.00 -13.42
N LYS A 227 8.42 -12.87 -13.31
CA LYS A 227 9.90 -12.83 -13.30
C LYS A 227 10.52 -13.38 -12.02
N CYS A 228 9.77 -13.47 -10.92
CA CYS A 228 10.28 -13.94 -9.63
C CYS A 228 10.42 -15.47 -9.54
N LYS A 229 9.91 -16.24 -10.51
CA LYS A 229 10.03 -17.71 -10.57
C LYS A 229 9.61 -18.42 -9.27
N PHE A 230 8.39 -18.16 -8.82
CA PHE A 230 7.83 -18.83 -7.63
C PHE A 230 7.74 -20.36 -7.82
N ASP A 231 7.99 -21.13 -6.77
CA ASP A 231 7.77 -22.59 -6.73
C ASP A 231 6.29 -22.93 -6.54
N SER A 232 5.56 -22.04 -5.87
CA SER A 232 4.13 -22.21 -5.60
C SER A 232 3.40 -20.87 -5.67
N VAL A 233 2.21 -20.88 -6.22
CA VAL A 233 1.33 -19.71 -6.31
C VAL A 233 0.00 -20.06 -5.68
N ALA A 234 -0.38 -19.30 -4.65
CA ALA A 234 -1.60 -19.47 -3.89
C ALA A 234 -2.50 -18.24 -4.10
N PHE A 235 -3.72 -18.47 -4.57
CA PHE A 235 -4.75 -17.45 -4.65
C PHE A 235 -5.67 -17.56 -3.44
N CYS A 236 -5.77 -16.48 -2.67
CA CYS A 236 -6.48 -16.51 -1.39
C CYS A 236 -7.41 -15.31 -1.22
N SER A 237 -8.66 -15.55 -0.82
CA SER A 237 -9.56 -14.44 -0.52
C SER A 237 -9.09 -13.71 0.77
N PRO A 238 -9.39 -12.41 0.93
CA PRO A 238 -9.03 -11.65 2.14
C PRO A 238 -9.86 -12.03 3.37
N ILE A 239 -10.58 -13.16 3.35
CA ILE A 239 -11.39 -13.64 4.47
C ILE A 239 -10.46 -14.36 5.46
N THR A 240 -10.36 -13.84 6.69
CA THR A 240 -9.52 -14.43 7.73
C THR A 240 -9.92 -15.88 8.06
N SER A 241 -11.20 -16.10 8.34
CA SER A 241 -11.79 -17.40 8.68
C SER A 241 -13.27 -17.42 8.30
N LEU A 242 -13.81 -18.56 7.90
CA LEU A 242 -15.25 -18.69 7.67
C LEU A 242 -16.00 -18.58 9.01
N PRO A 243 -17.14 -17.87 9.07
CA PRO A 243 -17.96 -17.84 10.26
C PRO A 243 -18.45 -19.26 10.58
N THR A 244 -18.24 -19.71 11.81
CA THR A 244 -18.88 -20.93 12.32
C THR A 244 -20.38 -20.70 12.39
N ILE A 245 -21.16 -21.52 11.68
CA ILE A 245 -22.62 -21.58 11.83
C ILE A 245 -22.91 -22.27 13.18
N ASN A 246 -22.73 -21.54 14.27
CA ASN A 246 -23.12 -21.95 15.60
C ASN A 246 -24.10 -20.93 16.15
N ASP A 247 -25.34 -21.02 15.67
CA ASP A 247 -26.51 -20.65 16.45
C ASP A 247 -27.71 -21.45 15.96
N LYS A 248 -28.04 -22.52 16.68
CA LYS A 248 -29.27 -23.31 16.47
C LYS A 248 -30.57 -22.53 16.77
N ASN A 249 -30.49 -21.21 16.99
CA ASN A 249 -31.62 -20.35 17.37
C ASN A 249 -31.79 -19.09 16.51
N SER A 250 -30.97 -18.84 15.47
CA SER A 250 -31.33 -17.84 14.47
C SER A 250 -32.15 -18.53 13.38
N GLN A 251 -33.44 -18.19 13.28
CA GLN A 251 -34.19 -18.46 12.05
C GLN A 251 -33.35 -17.96 10.89
N THR A 252 -32.98 -18.87 9.98
CA THR A 252 -32.28 -18.57 8.74
C THR A 252 -33.19 -17.71 7.87
N ASP A 253 -33.24 -16.41 8.14
CA ASP A 253 -33.95 -15.47 7.29
C ASP A 253 -33.03 -15.26 6.08
N THR A 254 -33.10 -16.16 5.09
CA THR A 254 -32.35 -16.08 3.82
C THR A 254 -32.90 -14.99 2.90
N LYS A 255 -33.56 -13.97 3.47
CA LYS A 255 -34.12 -12.88 2.71
C LYS A 255 -32.98 -12.04 2.13
N PRO A 256 -33.01 -11.77 0.82
CA PRO A 256 -32.06 -10.86 0.20
C PRO A 256 -32.03 -9.54 0.96
N GLY A 257 -30.85 -9.14 1.42
CA GLY A 257 -30.60 -7.80 1.98
C GLY A 257 -30.29 -7.72 3.47
N ASN A 258 -30.43 -8.81 4.25
CA ASN A 258 -29.92 -8.82 5.62
C ASN A 258 -28.39 -9.04 5.66
N ASP A 259 -27.77 -8.78 6.81
CA ASP A 259 -26.31 -8.80 6.94
C ASP A 259 -25.72 -10.20 6.75
N GLN A 260 -26.45 -11.26 7.14
CA GLN A 260 -26.02 -12.64 6.94
C GLN A 260 -26.04 -13.04 5.45
N TRP A 261 -27.10 -12.70 4.72
CA TRP A 261 -27.17 -12.87 3.27
C TRP A 261 -26.07 -12.10 2.56
N ARG A 262 -25.83 -10.84 2.94
CA ARG A 262 -24.74 -10.02 2.39
C ARG A 262 -23.37 -10.65 2.66
N ALA A 263 -23.15 -11.18 3.86
CA ALA A 263 -21.91 -11.89 4.19
C ALA A 263 -21.74 -13.16 3.35
N THR A 264 -22.79 -13.98 3.20
CA THR A 264 -22.76 -15.18 2.35
C THR A 264 -22.55 -14.84 0.87
N ALA A 265 -23.25 -13.83 0.35
CA ALA A 265 -23.11 -13.37 -1.03
C ALA A 265 -21.70 -12.83 -1.30
N ASN A 266 -21.12 -12.11 -0.34
CA ASN A 266 -19.73 -11.67 -0.42
C ASN A 266 -18.78 -12.87 -0.48
N ILE A 267 -18.93 -13.86 0.41
CA ILE A 267 -18.10 -15.09 0.37
C ILE A 267 -18.18 -15.76 -1.00
N VAL A 268 -19.39 -15.99 -1.54
CA VAL A 268 -19.57 -16.62 -2.85
C VAL A 268 -18.91 -15.79 -3.96
N SER A 269 -19.06 -14.46 -3.93
CA SER A 269 -18.40 -13.56 -4.87
C SER A 269 -16.88 -13.67 -4.79
N GLU A 270 -16.31 -13.70 -3.58
CA GLU A 270 -14.88 -13.82 -3.36
C GLU A 270 -14.33 -15.16 -3.86
N ILE A 271 -15.04 -16.26 -3.62
CA ILE A 271 -14.66 -17.59 -4.12
C ILE A 271 -14.64 -17.59 -5.66
N GLY A 272 -15.69 -17.06 -6.30
CA GLY A 272 -15.75 -16.98 -7.76
C GLY A 272 -14.61 -16.16 -8.37
N ARG A 273 -14.09 -15.14 -7.66
CA ARG A 273 -12.94 -14.34 -8.12
C ARG A 273 -11.65 -15.13 -8.14
N LEU A 274 -11.45 -16.05 -7.20
CA LEU A 274 -10.23 -16.86 -7.17
C LEU A 274 -10.08 -17.68 -8.46
N SER A 275 -11.19 -18.16 -9.04
CA SER A 275 -11.17 -18.83 -10.35
C SER A 275 -10.68 -17.92 -11.48
N LEU A 276 -11.03 -16.63 -11.45
CA LEU A 276 -10.51 -15.65 -12.43
C LEU A 276 -9.01 -15.42 -12.25
N HIS A 277 -8.53 -15.37 -11.01
CA HIS A 277 -7.10 -15.21 -10.73
C HIS A 277 -6.29 -16.42 -11.22
N VAL A 278 -6.78 -17.64 -10.96
CA VAL A 278 -6.16 -18.88 -11.45
C VAL A 278 -6.11 -18.89 -12.98
N ALA A 279 -7.23 -18.63 -13.65
CA ALA A 279 -7.30 -18.62 -15.11
C ALA A 279 -6.37 -17.56 -15.72
N ALA A 280 -6.28 -16.37 -15.11
CA ALA A 280 -5.38 -15.31 -15.54
C ALA A 280 -3.90 -15.74 -15.43
N PHE A 281 -3.53 -16.36 -14.31
CA PHE A 281 -2.18 -16.88 -14.11
C PHE A 281 -1.82 -18.00 -15.09
N GLU A 282 -2.70 -18.98 -15.27
CA GLU A 282 -2.48 -20.08 -16.22
C GLU A 282 -2.28 -19.56 -17.65
N LYS A 283 -3.10 -18.60 -18.07
CA LYS A 283 -2.96 -17.94 -19.38
C LYS A 283 -1.60 -17.26 -19.54
N LEU A 284 -1.17 -16.49 -18.53
CA LEU A 284 0.14 -15.82 -18.55
C LEU A 284 1.30 -16.82 -18.55
N TRP A 285 1.20 -17.87 -17.72
CA TRP A 285 2.22 -18.91 -17.64
C TRP A 285 2.40 -19.62 -18.99
N LEU A 286 1.30 -20.03 -19.63
CA LEU A 286 1.35 -20.64 -20.97
C LEU A 286 2.01 -19.73 -22.01
N SER A 287 1.79 -18.41 -21.92
CA SER A 287 2.41 -17.43 -22.85
C SER A 287 3.91 -17.19 -22.60
N THR A 288 4.44 -17.65 -21.47
CA THR A 288 5.84 -17.42 -21.05
C THR A 288 6.65 -18.72 -20.94
N ILE A 289 6.05 -19.85 -21.30
CA ILE A 289 6.58 -21.21 -21.08
C ILE A 289 7.87 -21.51 -21.83
N GLU A 290 8.14 -20.86 -22.97
CA GLU A 290 9.38 -21.06 -23.75
C GLU A 290 10.65 -20.73 -22.96
N ASN A 291 10.53 -19.98 -21.85
CA ASN A 291 11.64 -19.53 -21.01
C ASN A 291 11.69 -20.18 -19.62
N GLN A 292 10.84 -21.19 -19.31
CA GLN A 292 10.72 -21.77 -17.97
C GLN A 292 10.71 -23.30 -17.99
N THR A 293 11.50 -23.91 -17.10
CA THR A 293 11.71 -25.37 -17.04
C THR A 293 10.84 -26.08 -16.00
N THR A 294 10.22 -25.36 -15.07
CA THR A 294 9.44 -25.94 -13.96
C THR A 294 8.12 -25.19 -13.77
N ILE A 295 7.01 -25.95 -13.73
CA ILE A 295 5.67 -25.41 -13.53
C ILE A 295 5.42 -25.22 -12.02
N PRO A 296 5.02 -24.02 -11.55
CA PRO A 296 4.69 -23.80 -10.15
C PRO A 296 3.45 -24.60 -9.76
N SER A 297 3.41 -25.07 -8.52
CA SER A 297 2.17 -25.63 -7.98
C SER A 297 1.16 -24.52 -7.70
N ILE A 298 -0.06 -24.65 -8.23
CA ILE A 298 -1.12 -23.66 -8.08
C ILE A 298 -2.08 -24.13 -6.98
N HIS A 299 -2.37 -23.25 -6.03
CA HIS A 299 -3.26 -23.50 -4.90
C HIS A 299 -4.33 -22.43 -4.82
N CYS A 300 -5.49 -22.80 -4.27
CA CYS A 300 -6.60 -21.88 -4.06
C CYS A 300 -7.15 -22.08 -2.65
N PHE A 301 -7.20 -21.00 -1.87
CA PHE A 301 -7.68 -21.02 -0.49
C PHE A 301 -8.81 -20.02 -0.30
N HIS A 302 -9.91 -20.49 0.27
CA HIS A 302 -11.05 -19.62 0.55
C HIS A 302 -10.80 -18.70 1.74
N THR A 303 -9.86 -19.03 2.62
CA THR A 303 -9.51 -18.22 3.79
C THR A 303 -8.01 -18.12 3.99
N VAL A 304 -7.59 -17.01 4.59
CA VAL A 304 -6.19 -16.78 4.94
C VAL A 304 -5.69 -17.80 5.97
N SER A 305 -6.54 -18.23 6.91
CA SER A 305 -6.17 -19.27 7.89
C SER A 305 -5.79 -20.59 7.21
N GLN A 306 -6.49 -20.98 6.14
CA GLN A 306 -6.15 -22.19 5.36
C GLN A 306 -4.83 -22.04 4.62
N ALA A 307 -4.59 -20.87 4.03
CA ALA A 307 -3.35 -20.59 3.32
C ALA A 307 -2.13 -20.62 4.26
N ILE A 308 -2.23 -19.98 5.44
CA ILE A 308 -1.17 -19.98 6.45
C ILE A 308 -0.93 -21.40 6.97
N ALA A 309 -1.97 -22.16 7.30
CA ALA A 309 -1.82 -23.54 7.75
C ALA A 309 -1.10 -24.44 6.71
N TRP A 310 -1.35 -24.21 5.41
CA TRP A 310 -0.66 -24.91 4.33
C TRP A 310 0.81 -24.48 4.19
N ILE A 311 1.12 -23.20 4.37
CA ILE A 311 2.50 -22.68 4.38
C ILE A 311 3.26 -23.29 5.57
N ASP A 312 2.63 -23.32 6.75
CA ASP A 312 3.23 -23.78 8.00
C ASP A 312 3.47 -25.31 8.04
N ASP A 313 2.69 -26.11 7.32
CA ASP A 313 2.89 -27.57 7.24
C ASP A 313 4.10 -27.97 6.36
N SER A 314 4.82 -27.01 5.77
CA SER A 314 5.96 -27.30 4.88
C SER A 314 7.22 -27.75 5.65
N LYS A 315 7.31 -29.06 5.92
CA LYS A 315 8.38 -29.71 6.72
C LYS A 315 9.79 -29.70 6.11
N SER A 316 9.99 -29.21 4.89
CA SER A 316 11.24 -29.37 4.14
C SER A 316 12.22 -28.19 4.30
N SER A 317 11.72 -26.96 4.39
CA SER A 317 12.51 -25.73 4.52
C SER A 317 11.60 -24.53 4.79
N LYS A 318 12.07 -23.57 5.60
CA LYS A 318 11.37 -22.30 5.84
C LYS A 318 11.20 -21.56 4.50
N PRO A 319 9.98 -21.38 3.98
CA PRO A 319 9.76 -20.72 2.70
C PRO A 319 9.78 -19.19 2.86
N SER A 320 10.08 -18.52 1.75
CA SER A 320 9.93 -17.09 1.58
C SER A 320 8.62 -16.81 0.84
N VAL A 321 7.69 -16.10 1.49
CA VAL A 321 6.31 -15.89 1.02
C VAL A 321 6.07 -14.43 0.67
N LEU A 322 5.82 -14.11 -0.59
CA LEU A 322 5.36 -12.77 -1.00
C LEU A 322 3.84 -12.69 -0.88
N VAL A 323 3.34 -11.76 -0.08
CA VAL A 323 1.90 -11.47 0.09
C VAL A 323 1.60 -10.11 -0.53
N THR A 324 0.83 -10.09 -1.63
CA THR A 324 0.56 -8.84 -2.36
C THR A 324 -0.72 -8.87 -3.21
N GLY A 325 -0.99 -7.78 -3.94
CA GLY A 325 -2.14 -7.60 -4.83
C GLY A 325 -3.32 -6.85 -4.19
N SER A 326 -3.37 -6.80 -2.85
CA SER A 326 -4.45 -6.17 -2.12
C SER A 326 -4.10 -5.86 -0.67
N LEU A 327 -4.40 -4.63 -0.25
CA LEU A 327 -4.36 -4.21 1.15
C LEU A 327 -5.25 -5.07 2.06
N TYR A 328 -6.39 -5.56 1.55
CA TYR A 328 -7.29 -6.40 2.35
C TYR A 328 -6.69 -7.78 2.65
N LEU A 329 -6.01 -8.38 1.66
CA LEU A 329 -5.32 -9.66 1.85
C LEU A 329 -4.17 -9.47 2.85
N VAL A 330 -3.36 -8.44 2.65
CA VAL A 330 -2.25 -8.07 3.53
C VAL A 330 -2.71 -7.88 4.97
N GLY A 331 -3.76 -7.09 5.20
CA GLY A 331 -4.30 -6.87 6.55
C GLY A 331 -4.84 -8.16 7.19
N ALA A 332 -5.46 -9.04 6.41
CA ALA A 332 -5.96 -10.32 6.91
C ALA A 332 -4.84 -11.30 7.27
N VAL A 333 -3.73 -11.29 6.53
CA VAL A 333 -2.52 -12.07 6.84
C VAL A 333 -1.85 -11.55 8.11
N LEU A 334 -1.53 -10.26 8.17
CA LEU A 334 -0.85 -9.66 9.32
C LEU A 334 -1.64 -9.89 10.62
N LYS A 335 -2.96 -9.73 10.58
CA LYS A 335 -3.84 -10.02 11.72
C LYS A 335 -3.71 -11.45 12.27
N LEU A 336 -3.41 -12.43 11.43
CA LEU A 336 -3.21 -13.81 11.86
C LEU A 336 -1.78 -14.07 12.33
N LEU A 337 -0.79 -13.44 11.71
CA LEU A 337 0.61 -13.52 12.15
C LEU A 337 0.78 -12.90 13.55
N ASP A 338 0.22 -11.72 13.80
CA ASP A 338 0.28 -11.04 15.11
C ASP A 338 -0.34 -11.87 16.25
N LYS A 339 -1.41 -12.62 15.95
CA LYS A 339 -2.08 -13.50 16.92
C LYS A 339 -1.26 -14.72 17.29
N ASN A 340 -0.39 -15.18 16.39
CA ASN A 340 0.46 -16.33 16.65
C ASN A 340 1.68 -15.92 17.50
N ASP A 341 2.17 -14.69 17.36
CA ASP A 341 3.24 -14.14 18.21
C ASP A 341 2.80 -13.87 19.65
N SER A 342 1.51 -13.57 19.88
CA SER A 342 0.96 -13.33 21.22
C SER A 342 0.60 -14.59 22.02
N ASN A 343 0.80 -15.78 21.44
CA ASN A 343 0.59 -17.09 22.08
C ASN A 343 1.90 -17.90 22.28
N MET A 344 3.08 -17.28 22.07
CA MET A 344 4.40 -17.81 22.45
C MET A 344 4.98 -17.08 23.65
#